data_AF-A0A0L7LRJ7-F1
#
_entry.id   AF-A0A0L7LRJ7-F1
#
_cell.length_a   1.000
_cell.length_b   1.000
_cell.length_c   1.000
_cell.angle_alpha   90.00
_cell.angle_beta   90.00
_cell.angle_gamma   90.00
#
_symmetry.space_group_name_H-M   'P 1'
#
loop_
_entity.id
_entity.type
_entity.pdbx_description
1 polymer ?
#
loop_
_entity_poly.entity_id
_entity_poly.type
_entity_poly.pdbx_seq_one_letter_code
_entity_poly.pdbx_strand_id
1 'polypeptide(L)' 'MTKKRADRQVNFGDVSIPRELDYPRPVKVGALRGVHGVSSDAVIVVDAQTLLVPNFSYDGEAPGTSH' A
#
# COMPACT_ATOMS: atom_id res chain seq x y z
N MET A 1 60.31 15.73 4.30
CA MET A 1 58.97 16.16 3.84
C MET A 1 57.98 15.04 4.11
N THR A 2 57.08 15.21 5.07
CA THR A 2 56.15 14.16 5.51
C THR A 2 54.79 14.39 4.85
N LYS A 3 54.34 13.45 4.02
CA LYS A 3 53.08 13.57 3.26
C LYS A 3 51.92 13.21 4.19
N LYS A 4 51.13 14.21 4.60
CA LYS A 4 49.90 14.00 5.39
C LYS A 4 48.93 13.13 4.58
N ARG A 5 48.57 11.96 5.08
CA ARG A 5 47.48 11.15 4.56
C ARG A 5 46.18 11.84 5.00
N ALA A 6 45.27 12.07 4.05
CA ALA A 6 43.93 12.52 4.36
C ALA A 6 43.10 11.28 4.71
N ASP A 7 42.73 11.14 5.98
CA ASP A 7 41.78 10.13 6.43
C ASP A 7 40.39 10.54 5.94
N ARG A 8 39.87 9.80 4.97
CA ARG A 8 38.55 10.06 4.39
C ARG A 8 37.48 9.53 5.35
N GLN A 9 36.91 10.43 6.15
CA GLN A 9 35.75 10.13 6.97
C GLN A 9 34.52 10.08 6.05
N VAL A 10 33.91 8.90 5.92
CA VAL A 10 32.67 8.70 5.16
C VAL A 10 31.56 8.45 6.17
N ASN A 11 30.46 9.20 6.08
CA ASN A 11 29.32 9.02 6.96
C ASN A 11 28.33 8.04 6.30
N PHE A 12 28.09 6.90 6.97
CA PHE A 12 27.18 5.84 6.49
C PHE A 12 25.79 5.90 7.16
N GLY A 13 25.53 6.91 8.00
CA GLY A 13 24.29 7.03 8.78
C GLY A 13 23.47 8.28 8.49
N ASP A 14 23.93 9.19 7.63
CA ASP A 14 23.16 10.37 7.26
C ASP A 14 22.12 10.01 6.18
N VAL A 15 20.84 10.19 6.50
CA VAL A 15 19.71 9.94 5.60
C VAL A 15 18.81 11.17 5.61
N SER A 16 18.73 11.86 4.48
CA SER A 16 17.84 13.01 4.29
C SER A 16 16.52 12.54 3.68
N ILE A 17 15.41 12.76 4.38
CA ILE A 17 14.05 12.53 3.86
C ILE A 17 13.53 13.88 3.32
N PRO A 18 13.23 13.99 2.02
CA PRO A 18 12.66 15.22 1.45
C PRO A 18 11.33 15.58 2.12
N ARG A 19 11.08 16.88 2.33
CA ARG A 19 9.80 17.34 2.92
C ARG A 19 8.62 17.10 1.96
N GLU A 20 8.90 17.09 0.67
CA GLU A 20 7.95 16.89 -0.42
C GLU A 20 7.87 15.42 -0.88
N LEU A 21 8.35 14.47 -0.07
CA LEU A 21 8.28 13.04 -0.41
C LEU A 21 6.81 12.58 -0.52
N ASP A 22 6.40 12.22 -1.74
CA ASP A 22 5.13 11.54 -1.99
C ASP A 22 5.34 10.03 -1.81
N TYR A 23 5.08 9.57 -0.58
CA TYR A 23 5.10 8.16 -0.25
C TYR A 23 3.70 7.56 -0.42
N PRO A 24 3.58 6.26 -0.74
CA PRO A 24 2.28 5.60 -0.83
C PRO A 24 1.52 5.78 0.48
N ARG A 25 0.34 6.41 0.40
CA ARG A 25 -0.57 6.59 1.52
C ARG A 25 -1.80 5.74 1.29
N PRO A 26 -2.50 5.31 2.36
CA PRO A 26 -3.77 4.64 2.20
C PRO A 26 -4.77 5.51 1.42
N VAL A 27 -5.28 5.00 0.29
CA VAL A 27 -6.28 5.70 -0.54
C VAL A 27 -7.57 4.88 -0.62
N LYS A 28 -8.71 5.56 -0.52
CA LYS A 28 -10.03 4.98 -0.78
C LYS A 28 -10.35 5.10 -2.27
N VAL A 29 -10.68 3.99 -2.92
CA VAL A 29 -10.95 3.96 -4.38
C VAL A 29 -12.42 3.77 -4.71
N GLY A 30 -13.13 2.94 -3.95
CA GLY A 30 -14.54 2.63 -4.19
C GLY A 30 -14.95 1.35 -3.48
N ALA A 31 -16.26 1.14 -3.33
CA ALA A 31 -16.79 -0.07 -2.72
C ALA A 31 -16.96 -1.19 -3.75
N LEU A 32 -16.87 -2.44 -3.31
CA LEU A 32 -17.23 -3.59 -4.14
C LEU A 32 -18.75 -3.65 -4.29
N ARG A 33 -19.21 -3.85 -5.51
CA ARG A 33 -20.61 -4.11 -5.87
C ARG A 33 -20.62 -5.18 -6.94
N GLY A 34 -21.08 -6.37 -6.59
CA GLY A 34 -21.12 -7.52 -7.49
C GLY A 34 -22.46 -8.23 -7.46
N VAL A 35 -22.55 -9.32 -8.23
CA VAL A 35 -23.69 -10.24 -8.25
C VAL A 35 -23.63 -11.12 -6.99
N HIS A 36 -24.76 -11.71 -6.58
CA HIS A 36 -24.84 -12.64 -5.43
C HIS A 36 -24.42 -11.97 -4.12
N GLY A 37 -25.04 -10.83 -3.81
CA GLY A 37 -24.87 -10.15 -2.52
C GLY A 37 -23.47 -9.57 -2.26
N VAL A 38 -22.55 -9.63 -3.23
CA VAL A 38 -21.19 -9.09 -3.08
C VAL A 38 -21.24 -7.59 -2.83
N SER A 39 -20.87 -7.19 -1.61
CA SER A 39 -20.84 -5.79 -1.20
C SER A 39 -19.75 -5.53 -0.16
N SER A 40 -19.32 -4.27 -0.07
CA SER A 40 -18.39 -3.80 0.96
C SER A 40 -18.57 -2.31 1.22
N ASP A 41 -17.85 -1.76 2.19
CA ASP A 41 -17.52 -0.32 2.21
C ASP A 41 -16.40 -0.02 1.20
N ALA A 42 -15.96 1.25 1.14
CA ALA A 42 -14.86 1.65 0.28
C ALA A 42 -13.59 0.82 0.57
N VAL A 43 -13.05 0.19 -0.47
CA VAL A 43 -11.77 -0.50 -0.46
C VAL A 43 -10.66 0.51 -0.23
N ILE A 44 -9.73 0.15 0.64
CA ILE A 44 -8.56 0.94 0.99
C ILE A 44 -7.33 0.24 0.42
N VAL A 45 -6.61 0.92 -0.47
CA VAL A 45 -5.29 0.49 -0.94
C VAL A 45 -4.28 0.92 0.11
N VAL A 46 -3.70 -0.01 0.88
CA VAL A 46 -2.78 0.31 1.99
C VAL A 46 -1.37 0.49 1.46
N ASP A 47 -0.92 -0.43 0.62
CA ASP A 47 0.36 -0.41 -0.10
C ASP A 47 0.25 -1.18 -1.43
N ALA A 48 1.38 -1.40 -2.12
CA ALA A 48 1.41 -2.05 -3.43
C ALA A 48 0.87 -3.49 -3.45
N GLN A 49 0.80 -4.17 -2.31
CA GLN A 49 0.41 -5.57 -2.20
C GLN A 49 -0.67 -5.83 -1.14
N THR A 50 -1.10 -4.79 -0.40
CA THR A 50 -2.10 -4.90 0.66
C THR A 50 -3.35 -4.08 0.35
N LEU A 51 -4.50 -4.76 0.32
CA LEU A 51 -5.83 -4.14 0.24
C LEU A 51 -6.64 -4.46 1.51
N LEU A 52 -7.34 -3.46 2.04
CA LEU A 52 -8.32 -3.63 3.11
C LEU A 52 -9.73 -3.45 2.54
N VAL A 53 -10.59 -4.44 2.77
CA VAL A 53 -12.00 -4.45 2.31
C VAL A 53 -12.92 -4.53 3.54
N PRO A 54 -13.36 -3.38 4.10
CA PRO A 54 -14.19 -3.37 5.31
C PRO A 54 -15.61 -3.81 5.00
N ASN A 55 -16.26 -4.46 5.98
CA ASN A 55 -17.66 -4.86 5.93
C ASN A 55 -18.02 -5.64 4.66
N PHE A 56 -17.13 -6.55 4.25
CA PHE A 56 -17.36 -7.42 3.10
C PHE A 56 -18.49 -8.42 3.38
N SER A 57 -19.41 -8.56 2.43
CA SER A 57 -20.50 -9.53 2.44
C SER A 57 -20.64 -10.21 1.09
N TYR A 58 -21.09 -11.47 1.11
CA TYR A 58 -21.38 -12.32 -0.04
C TYR A 58 -22.49 -13.29 0.39
N ASP A 59 -23.52 -13.48 -0.42
CA ASP A 59 -24.70 -14.26 -0.02
C ASP A 59 -24.54 -15.79 -0.22
N GLY A 60 -23.46 -16.22 -0.88
CA GLY A 60 -23.16 -17.63 -1.09
C GLY A 60 -23.71 -18.23 -2.37
N GLU A 61 -24.50 -17.49 -3.17
CA GLU A 61 -25.01 -18.00 -4.45
C GLU A 61 -23.89 -18.03 -5.50
N ALA A 62 -23.45 -19.23 -5.88
CA ALA A 62 -22.45 -19.37 -6.93
C ALA A 62 -23.05 -18.99 -8.30
N PRO A 63 -22.25 -18.40 -9.22
CA PRO A 63 -22.69 -18.21 -10.60
C PRO A 63 -22.86 -19.59 -11.25
N GLY A 64 -24.10 -20.09 -11.31
CA GLY A 64 -24.42 -21.38 -11.93
C GLY A 64 -25.56 -22.19 -11.31
N THR A 65 -26.17 -21.79 -10.19
CA THR A 65 -27.27 -22.56 -9.58
C THR A 65 -28.67 -22.19 -10.07
N SER A 66 -28.78 -21.49 -11.20
CA SER A 66 -30.04 -21.34 -11.92
C SER A 66 -30.37 -22.65 -12.66
N HIS A 67 -30.88 -23.64 -11.94
CA HIS A 67 -31.61 -24.77 -12.53
C HIS A 67 -33.12 -24.50 -12.47
#